data_AF-A0A3M1KD31-F1
#
_entry.id   AF-A0A3M1KD31-F1
#
_cell.length_a   1.000
_cell.length_b   1.000
_cell.length_c   1.000
_cell.angle_alpha   90.00
_cell.angle_beta   90.00
_cell.angle_gamma   90.00
#
_symmetry.space_group_name_H-M   'P 1'
#
loop_
_entity.id
_entity.type
_entity.pdbx_description
1 polymer ?
#
loop_
_entity_poly.entity_id
_entity_poly.type
_entity_poly.pdbx_seq_one_letter_code
_entity_poly.pdbx_strand_id
1 'polypeptide(L)'
;MTVSRTPDRADGELVTVGIVEQGRPRLIPARRDADGHLWREDRRRRQVAPDAIAVVLPGRLSDDALDAARHAVSEPSVAALAARLREVAGDGTFTVQEAVAAEQATGTAALEVWLMLWEHPEWFARAGRTSFRVRSERERAAERERIARRQAEESRLHDAEQALRRLRAGEDSLETVLGQQTDIHEVAETLLDPGYESTLSESLRKRIGQLLEQQYQHDGAAWPFGHYLATALGHRDPWLVGNPLLNRHRRWLEQAGQEPLPEFSGDPIEPWTELVAVDDGGTTERDDAIGFATIDGQTIIEVAVAWLAETIPEHWDEALAAIATTIYLPTQDVPLLPPGAGAQRHSLSPDEARPALLLRWKISDRGQASLLHAEVGHLRLARTCDYEGAADVFGSTWPQAEQVAGLLLDRRSEQGAGDVEIADVMVEVRDGHPVALRRVEPWTGARHVVRELMILTNTTIAERLAARRLPAPFRGLER
;
A
#
# COMPACT_ATOMS: atom_id res chain seq x y z
N MET A 1 30.35 36.05 -19.09
CA MET A 1 29.11 35.65 -18.39
C MET A 1 28.06 36.70 -18.68
N THR A 2 27.25 36.48 -19.71
CA THR A 2 26.16 37.38 -20.10
C THR A 2 24.95 36.94 -19.31
N VAL A 3 24.53 37.75 -18.33
CA VAL A 3 23.28 37.53 -17.59
C VAL A 3 22.14 37.72 -18.60
N SER A 4 21.56 36.60 -19.06
CA SER A 4 20.35 36.60 -19.87
C SER A 4 19.24 37.28 -19.06
N ARG A 5 18.84 38.47 -19.49
CA ARG A 5 17.61 39.12 -19.03
C ARG A 5 16.46 38.18 -19.35
N THR A 6 15.72 37.75 -18.32
CA THR A 6 14.37 37.20 -18.49
C THR A 6 13.61 38.13 -19.43
N PRO A 7 13.08 37.63 -20.56
CA PRO A 7 12.33 38.47 -21.49
C PRO A 7 11.14 39.10 -20.77
N ASP A 8 10.67 40.23 -21.27
CA ASP A 8 9.50 40.92 -20.76
C ASP A 8 8.26 40.03 -21.01
N ARG A 9 7.96 39.12 -20.07
CA ARG A 9 6.97 38.02 -20.17
C ARG A 9 5.51 38.51 -20.00
N ALA A 10 5.18 39.67 -20.56
CA ALA A 10 3.84 40.25 -20.50
C ALA A 10 2.96 39.86 -21.71
N ASP A 11 3.57 39.46 -22.83
CA ASP A 11 2.88 39.35 -24.14
C ASP A 11 2.50 37.93 -24.57
N GLY A 12 2.63 36.92 -23.70
CA GLY A 12 2.28 35.53 -24.04
C GLY A 12 0.76 35.30 -24.18
N GLU A 13 0.35 34.41 -25.07
CA GLU A 13 -1.06 34.03 -25.27
C GLU A 13 -1.63 33.43 -23.97
N LEU A 14 -2.80 33.91 -23.54
CA LEU A 14 -3.49 33.36 -22.37
C LEU A 14 -4.13 32.02 -22.73
N VAL A 15 -3.75 30.98 -21.99
CA VAL A 15 -4.24 29.61 -22.16
C VAL A 15 -4.64 29.03 -20.80
N THR A 16 -5.41 27.95 -20.83
CA THR A 16 -5.69 27.13 -19.66
C THR A 16 -5.00 25.79 -19.84
N VAL A 17 -4.32 25.33 -18.80
CA VAL A 17 -3.56 24.07 -18.83
C VAL A 17 -4.21 23.09 -17.87
N GLY A 18 -4.57 21.92 -18.40
CA GLY A 18 -4.96 20.77 -17.59
C GLY A 18 -3.72 20.08 -17.06
N ILE A 19 -3.62 19.98 -15.74
CA ILE A 19 -2.52 19.31 -15.04
C ILE A 19 -3.07 18.37 -13.98
N VAL A 20 -2.22 17.49 -13.47
CA VAL A 20 -2.48 16.72 -12.26
C VAL A 20 -1.68 17.33 -11.12
N GLU A 21 -2.36 17.75 -10.06
CA GLU A 21 -1.73 18.32 -8.87
C GLU A 21 -2.34 17.66 -7.64
N GLN A 22 -1.49 17.10 -6.76
CA GLN A 22 -1.92 16.35 -5.56
C GLN A 22 -2.91 15.21 -5.90
N GLY A 23 -2.66 14.49 -7.01
CA GLY A 23 -3.48 13.37 -7.43
C GLY A 23 -4.87 13.74 -7.96
N ARG A 24 -5.13 15.02 -8.27
CA ARG A 24 -6.42 15.47 -8.83
C ARG A 24 -6.22 16.28 -10.12
N PRO A 25 -7.13 16.14 -11.10
CA PRO A 25 -7.11 16.95 -12.30
C PRO A 25 -7.49 18.39 -11.96
N ARG A 26 -6.72 19.35 -12.47
CA ARG A 26 -6.96 20.78 -12.26
C ARG A 26 -6.73 21.57 -13.54
N LEU A 27 -7.49 22.64 -13.68
CA LEU A 27 -7.25 23.68 -14.68
C LEU A 27 -6.47 24.82 -14.03
N ILE A 28 -5.33 25.17 -14.61
CA ILE A 28 -4.55 26.32 -14.20
C ILE A 28 -4.46 27.35 -15.33
N PRO A 29 -4.65 28.64 -15.05
CA PRO A 29 -4.37 29.68 -16.04
C PRO A 29 -2.85 29.76 -16.26
N ALA A 30 -2.45 29.86 -17.52
CA ALA A 30 -1.06 30.01 -17.91
C ALA A 30 -0.91 30.95 -19.11
N ARG A 31 0.32 31.40 -19.37
CA ARG A 31 0.68 32.08 -20.60
C ARG A 31 1.67 31.27 -21.42
N ARG A 32 1.39 31.14 -22.71
CA ARG A 32 2.29 30.55 -23.69
C ARG A 32 3.19 31.65 -24.27
N ASP A 33 4.50 31.49 -24.11
CA ASP A 33 5.46 32.40 -24.74
C ASP A 33 5.72 32.05 -26.22
N ALA A 34 6.50 32.88 -26.91
CA ALA A 34 6.81 32.71 -28.33
C ALA A 34 7.57 31.40 -28.63
N ASP A 35 8.28 30.85 -27.64
CA ASP A 35 9.01 29.59 -27.73
C ASP A 35 8.11 28.39 -27.40
N GLY A 36 6.83 28.63 -27.05
CA GLY A 36 5.85 27.60 -26.74
C GLY A 36 5.84 27.14 -25.28
N HIS A 37 6.68 27.71 -24.41
CA HIS A 37 6.70 27.36 -22.99
C HIS A 37 5.49 27.92 -22.25
N LEU A 38 4.98 27.15 -21.29
CA LEU A 38 3.83 27.52 -20.48
C LEU A 38 4.28 28.01 -19.11
N TRP A 39 3.76 29.17 -18.71
CA TRP A 39 4.08 29.82 -17.43
C TRP A 39 2.81 30.04 -16.63
N ARG A 40 2.74 29.52 -15.40
CA ARG A 40 1.58 29.69 -14.51
C ARG A 40 1.26 31.17 -14.31
N GLU A 41 -0.02 31.51 -14.31
CA GLU A 41 -0.51 32.84 -13.95
C GLU A 41 -0.61 32.99 -12.42
N ASP A 42 0.50 32.73 -11.72
CA ASP A 42 0.64 32.91 -10.28
C ASP A 42 1.67 34.02 -9.94
N ARG A 43 1.77 34.41 -8.66
CA ARG A 43 2.71 35.47 -8.23
C ARG A 43 4.18 35.15 -8.53
N ARG A 44 4.54 33.87 -8.62
CA ARG A 44 5.92 33.42 -8.82
C ARG A 44 6.21 33.12 -10.30
N ARG A 45 5.20 33.13 -11.16
CA ARG A 45 5.23 32.84 -12.60
C ARG A 45 6.15 31.68 -12.93
N ARG A 46 5.90 30.53 -12.29
CA ARG A 46 6.69 29.30 -12.49
C ARG A 46 6.37 28.67 -13.84
N GLN A 47 7.38 28.11 -14.49
CA GLN A 47 7.17 27.30 -15.69
C GLN A 47 6.37 26.06 -15.33
N VAL A 48 5.41 25.69 -16.17
CA VAL A 48 4.74 24.39 -16.09
C VAL A 48 5.68 23.37 -16.70
N ALA A 49 6.04 22.34 -15.93
CA ALA A 49 6.91 21.28 -16.40
C ALA A 49 6.23 20.56 -17.59
N PRO A 50 6.93 20.32 -18.72
CA PRO A 50 6.32 19.75 -19.91
C PRO A 50 5.61 18.41 -19.70
N ASP A 51 6.17 17.59 -18.82
CA ASP A 51 5.67 16.28 -18.39
C ASP A 51 4.43 16.36 -17.48
N ALA A 52 4.16 17.51 -16.87
CA ALA A 52 2.96 17.74 -16.07
C ALA A 52 1.75 18.22 -16.90
N ILE A 53 1.94 18.52 -18.20
CA ILE A 53 0.91 19.06 -19.08
C ILE A 53 0.09 17.92 -19.69
N ALA A 54 -1.19 17.84 -19.34
CA ALA A 54 -2.11 16.90 -19.96
C ALA A 54 -2.77 17.50 -21.21
N VAL A 55 -3.34 18.70 -21.10
CA VAL A 55 -4.02 19.41 -22.19
C VAL A 55 -3.75 20.91 -22.13
N VAL A 56 -3.71 21.57 -23.28
CA VAL A 56 -3.59 23.04 -23.40
C VAL A 56 -4.78 23.56 -24.19
N LEU A 57 -5.53 24.47 -23.58
CA LEU A 57 -6.80 24.98 -24.08
C LEU A 57 -6.70 26.49 -24.28
N PRO A 58 -7.27 27.04 -25.35
CA PRO A 58 -7.22 28.48 -25.61
C PRO A 58 -8.05 29.26 -24.58
N GLY A 59 -7.55 30.43 -24.19
CA GLY A 59 -8.27 31.34 -23.29
C GLY A 59 -8.28 30.89 -21.82
N ARG A 60 -9.21 31.47 -21.05
CA ARG A 60 -9.36 31.21 -19.61
C ARG A 60 -10.66 30.44 -19.36
N LEU A 61 -10.54 29.19 -18.95
CA LEU A 61 -11.66 28.37 -18.54
C LEU A 61 -11.81 28.42 -17.01
N SER A 62 -13.05 28.37 -16.52
CA SER A 62 -13.36 28.20 -15.09
C SER A 62 -13.44 26.72 -14.73
N ASP A 63 -13.50 26.42 -13.44
CA ASP A 63 -13.74 25.06 -12.94
C ASP A 63 -15.09 24.50 -13.43
N ASP A 64 -16.08 25.35 -13.74
CA ASP A 64 -17.36 24.91 -14.33
C ASP A 64 -17.17 24.20 -15.68
N ALA A 65 -16.11 24.53 -16.44
CA ALA A 65 -15.80 23.85 -17.70
C ALA A 65 -15.32 22.42 -17.45
N LEU A 66 -14.63 22.18 -16.34
CA LEU A 66 -14.19 20.85 -15.92
C LEU A 66 -15.40 20.00 -15.54
N ASP A 67 -16.34 20.57 -14.78
CA ASP A 67 -17.58 19.89 -14.40
C ASP A 67 -18.49 19.64 -15.61
N ALA A 68 -18.64 20.60 -16.51
CA ALA A 68 -19.41 20.41 -17.74
C ALA A 68 -18.84 19.29 -18.62
N ALA A 69 -17.51 19.27 -18.80
CA ALA A 69 -16.84 18.20 -19.55
C ALA A 69 -17.00 16.84 -18.87
N ARG A 70 -16.92 16.78 -17.54
CA ARG A 70 -17.15 15.55 -16.75
C ARG A 70 -18.56 14.98 -16.97
N HIS A 71 -19.59 15.84 -17.05
CA HIS A 71 -20.97 15.41 -17.34
C HIS A 71 -21.19 15.01 -18.81
N ALA A 72 -20.35 15.48 -19.73
CA ALA A 72 -20.42 15.10 -21.15
C ALA A 72 -19.80 13.72 -21.43
N VAL A 73 -18.95 13.22 -20.55
CA VAL A 73 -18.36 11.88 -20.66
C VAL A 73 -19.44 10.81 -20.49
N SER A 74 -19.53 9.89 -21.45
CA SER A 74 -20.51 8.80 -21.47
C SER A 74 -19.87 7.46 -21.84
N GLU A 75 -20.48 6.34 -21.43
CA GLU A 75 -20.02 4.99 -21.82
C GLU A 75 -19.87 4.82 -23.35
N PRO A 76 -20.80 5.31 -24.20
CA PRO A 76 -20.61 5.30 -25.65
C PRO A 76 -19.39 6.08 -26.12
N SER A 77 -19.10 7.25 -25.54
CA SER A 77 -17.94 8.06 -25.96
C SER A 77 -16.62 7.38 -25.56
N VAL A 78 -16.58 6.75 -24.39
CA VAL A 78 -15.43 5.96 -23.94
C VAL A 78 -15.19 4.76 -24.85
N ALA A 79 -16.24 3.99 -25.15
CA ALA A 79 -16.13 2.81 -26.01
C ALA A 79 -15.63 3.18 -27.42
N ALA A 80 -16.10 4.29 -27.97
CA ALA A 80 -15.70 4.77 -29.28
C ALA A 80 -14.23 5.23 -29.29
N LEU A 81 -13.79 5.98 -28.28
CA LEU A 81 -12.38 6.35 -28.09
C LEU A 81 -11.49 5.11 -27.94
N ALA A 82 -11.93 4.10 -27.18
CA ALA A 82 -11.18 2.87 -26.98
C ALA A 82 -11.02 2.06 -28.26
N ALA A 83 -12.06 2.01 -29.11
CA ALA A 83 -11.97 1.37 -30.42
C ALA A 83 -10.93 2.07 -31.31
N ARG A 84 -10.98 3.41 -31.40
CA ARG A 84 -10.02 4.21 -32.18
C ARG A 84 -8.59 4.04 -31.67
N LEU A 85 -8.39 4.05 -30.35
CA LEU A 85 -7.06 3.89 -29.77
C LEU A 85 -6.48 2.49 -30.00
N ARG A 86 -7.32 1.44 -30.05
CA ARG A 86 -6.88 0.10 -30.46
C ARG A 86 -6.43 0.07 -31.92
N GLU A 87 -7.05 0.84 -32.80
CA GLU A 87 -6.61 0.95 -34.21
C GLU A 87 -5.28 1.71 -34.35
N VAL A 88 -5.08 2.77 -33.55
CA VAL A 88 -3.90 3.64 -33.63
C VAL A 88 -2.70 3.06 -32.90
N ALA A 89 -2.89 2.53 -31.68
CA ALA A 89 -1.82 2.09 -30.79
C ALA A 89 -1.72 0.56 -30.66
N GLY A 90 -2.70 -0.20 -31.15
CA GLY A 90 -2.78 -1.65 -30.91
C GLY A 90 -2.85 -1.98 -29.43
N ASP A 91 -2.02 -2.93 -28.99
CA ASP A 91 -1.82 -3.28 -27.57
C ASP A 91 -0.76 -2.40 -26.88
N GLY A 92 -0.23 -1.39 -27.58
CA GLY A 92 0.79 -0.47 -27.09
C GLY A 92 0.25 0.60 -26.13
N THR A 93 1.15 1.44 -25.63
CA THR A 93 0.82 2.61 -24.82
C THR A 93 0.60 3.85 -25.68
N PHE A 94 -0.23 4.77 -25.21
CA PHE A 94 -0.49 6.07 -25.82
C PHE A 94 -0.52 7.17 -24.74
N THR A 95 -0.29 8.41 -25.14
CA THR A 95 -0.33 9.62 -24.29
C THR A 95 -1.69 10.32 -24.40
N VAL A 96 -1.97 11.27 -23.49
CA VAL A 96 -3.18 12.12 -23.58
C VAL A 96 -3.20 12.87 -24.92
N GLN A 97 -2.06 13.37 -25.37
CA GLN A 97 -1.93 14.11 -26.63
C GLN A 97 -2.25 13.23 -27.83
N GLU A 98 -1.80 11.99 -27.84
CA GLU A 98 -2.12 11.02 -28.91
C GLU A 98 -3.61 10.66 -28.91
N ALA A 99 -4.24 10.52 -27.74
CA ALA A 99 -5.68 10.27 -27.66
C ALA A 99 -6.51 11.48 -28.13
N VAL A 100 -6.13 12.70 -27.73
CA VAL A 100 -6.76 13.94 -28.21
C VAL A 100 -6.62 14.07 -29.73
N ALA A 101 -5.44 13.74 -30.27
CA ALA A 101 -5.20 13.74 -31.71
C ALA A 101 -6.02 12.67 -32.45
N ALA A 102 -6.17 11.47 -31.87
CA ALA A 102 -6.96 10.39 -32.44
C ALA A 102 -8.46 10.73 -32.53
N GLU A 103 -8.98 11.54 -31.61
CA GLU A 103 -10.35 12.08 -31.67
C GLU A 103 -10.48 13.34 -32.52
N GLN A 104 -9.36 13.90 -33.00
CA GLN A 104 -9.34 15.25 -33.60
C GLN A 104 -9.99 16.28 -32.66
N ALA A 105 -9.87 16.06 -31.34
CA ALA A 105 -10.57 16.82 -30.32
C ALA A 105 -9.90 18.18 -30.10
N THR A 106 -10.71 19.22 -29.98
CA THR A 106 -10.25 20.60 -29.73
C THR A 106 -11.11 21.27 -28.66
N GLY A 107 -10.56 22.27 -27.98
CA GLY A 107 -11.29 22.98 -26.92
C GLY A 107 -11.80 22.03 -25.84
N THR A 108 -13.08 22.14 -25.49
CA THR A 108 -13.70 21.30 -24.44
C THR A 108 -13.70 19.81 -24.77
N ALA A 109 -13.71 19.40 -26.04
CA ALA A 109 -13.62 17.99 -26.40
C ALA A 109 -12.27 17.37 -26.01
N ALA A 110 -11.18 18.14 -26.05
CA ALA A 110 -9.86 17.66 -25.58
C ALA A 110 -9.85 17.47 -24.06
N LEU A 111 -10.61 18.32 -23.35
CA LEU A 111 -10.82 18.19 -21.90
C LEU A 111 -11.61 16.92 -21.56
N GLU A 112 -12.66 16.62 -22.33
CA GLU A 112 -13.45 15.39 -22.20
C GLU A 112 -12.59 14.14 -22.41
N VAL A 113 -11.76 14.10 -23.46
CA VAL A 113 -10.83 12.97 -23.69
C VAL A 113 -9.88 12.79 -22.51
N TRP A 114 -9.29 13.86 -22.00
CA TRP A 114 -8.41 13.76 -20.83
C TRP A 114 -9.14 13.24 -19.59
N LEU A 115 -10.36 13.73 -19.32
CA LEU A 115 -11.17 13.25 -18.20
C LEU A 115 -11.57 11.78 -18.36
N MET A 116 -11.92 11.34 -19.58
CA MET A 116 -12.17 9.92 -19.87
C MET A 116 -10.96 9.07 -19.49
N LEU A 117 -9.76 9.46 -19.90
CA LEU A 117 -8.51 8.76 -19.56
C LEU A 117 -8.21 8.77 -18.07
N TRP A 118 -8.54 9.86 -17.39
CA TRP A 118 -8.30 10.01 -15.96
C TRP A 118 -9.23 9.15 -15.10
N GLU A 119 -10.51 9.04 -15.48
CA GLU A 119 -11.59 8.58 -14.59
C GLU A 119 -12.15 7.23 -14.96
N HIS A 120 -12.02 6.81 -16.22
CA HIS A 120 -12.70 5.61 -16.68
C HIS A 120 -11.84 4.35 -16.49
N PRO A 121 -12.44 3.23 -16.04
CA PRO A 121 -11.74 1.94 -15.91
C PRO A 121 -11.41 1.26 -17.26
N GLU A 122 -11.61 1.92 -18.41
CA GLU A 122 -11.25 1.34 -19.70
C GLU A 122 -9.72 1.35 -19.94
N TRP A 123 -8.98 2.17 -19.18
CA TRP A 123 -7.56 2.46 -19.41
C TRP A 123 -6.68 2.06 -18.24
N PHE A 124 -5.55 1.44 -18.53
CA PHE A 124 -4.47 1.19 -17.58
C PHE A 124 -3.46 2.34 -17.65
N ALA A 125 -3.33 3.12 -16.57
CA ALA A 125 -2.42 4.25 -16.51
C ALA A 125 -1.00 3.80 -16.10
N ARG A 126 0.02 4.32 -16.79
CA ARG A 126 1.46 4.04 -16.57
C ARG A 126 2.24 5.32 -16.28
N ALA A 127 3.41 5.18 -15.66
CA ALA A 127 4.39 6.24 -15.44
C ALA A 127 3.78 7.55 -14.89
N GLY A 128 3.28 7.54 -13.66
CA GLY A 128 2.65 8.73 -13.06
C GLY A 128 1.39 9.21 -13.77
N ARG A 129 0.71 8.34 -14.53
CA ARG A 129 -0.49 8.61 -15.36
C ARG A 129 -0.24 9.56 -16.54
N THR A 130 0.98 9.52 -17.07
CA THR A 130 1.37 10.27 -18.29
C THR A 130 1.17 9.45 -19.57
N SER A 131 1.10 8.12 -19.45
CA SER A 131 0.80 7.20 -20.56
C SER A 131 -0.27 6.20 -20.15
N PHE A 132 -0.97 5.64 -21.12
CA PHE A 132 -2.14 4.79 -20.95
C PHE A 132 -2.09 3.60 -21.90
N ARG A 133 -2.72 2.49 -21.53
CA ARG A 133 -2.99 1.34 -22.41
C ARG A 133 -4.46 0.97 -22.31
N VAL A 134 -5.06 0.56 -23.42
CA VAL A 134 -6.45 0.07 -23.38
C VAL A 134 -6.49 -1.30 -22.67
N ARG A 135 -7.37 -1.45 -21.67
CA ARG A 135 -7.54 -2.73 -20.97
C ARG A 135 -8.22 -3.77 -21.89
N SER A 136 -7.79 -5.02 -21.77
CA SER A 136 -8.43 -6.19 -22.37
C SER A 136 -9.80 -6.47 -21.74
N GLU A 137 -10.63 -7.29 -22.38
CA GLU A 137 -11.94 -7.69 -21.81
C GLU A 137 -11.82 -8.32 -20.42
N ARG A 138 -10.81 -9.18 -20.22
CA ARG A 138 -10.58 -9.84 -18.93
C ARG A 138 -10.19 -8.83 -17.84
N GLU A 139 -9.29 -7.89 -18.16
CA GLU A 139 -8.88 -6.82 -17.24
C GLU A 139 -10.05 -5.87 -16.90
N ARG A 140 -10.91 -5.56 -17.88
CA ARG A 140 -12.13 -4.75 -17.66
C ARG A 140 -13.17 -5.43 -16.79
N ALA A 141 -13.33 -6.75 -16.93
CA ALA A 141 -14.22 -7.52 -16.08
C ALA A 141 -13.72 -7.50 -14.63
N ALA A 142 -12.42 -7.75 -14.42
CA ALA A 142 -11.81 -7.71 -13.10
C ALA A 142 -11.91 -6.31 -12.45
N GLU A 143 -11.65 -5.24 -13.20
CA GLU A 143 -11.74 -3.88 -12.68
C GLU A 143 -13.18 -3.47 -12.34
N ARG A 144 -14.16 -3.86 -13.16
CA ARG A 144 -15.58 -3.63 -12.85
C ARG A 144 -16.03 -4.38 -11.60
N GLU A 145 -15.58 -5.61 -11.45
CA GLU A 145 -15.84 -6.39 -10.25
C GLU A 145 -15.20 -5.74 -9.03
N ARG A 146 -13.97 -5.21 -9.15
CA ARG A 146 -13.29 -4.46 -8.08
C ARG A 146 -14.05 -3.20 -7.68
N ILE A 147 -14.47 -2.37 -8.65
CA ILE A 147 -15.26 -1.15 -8.40
C ILE A 147 -16.60 -1.51 -7.76
N ALA A 148 -17.29 -2.54 -8.27
CA ALA A 148 -18.56 -2.98 -7.72
C ALA A 148 -18.43 -3.51 -6.28
N ARG A 149 -17.35 -4.26 -5.98
CA ARG A 149 -17.04 -4.69 -4.61
C ARG A 149 -16.80 -3.50 -3.68
N ARG A 150 -15.96 -2.53 -4.10
CA ARG A 150 -15.71 -1.30 -3.32
C ARG A 150 -16.98 -0.49 -3.08
N GLN A 151 -17.83 -0.30 -4.10
CA GLN A 151 -19.10 0.43 -3.96
C GLN A 151 -20.10 -0.32 -3.08
N ALA A 152 -20.16 -1.65 -3.19
CA ALA A 152 -20.99 -2.47 -2.31
C ALA A 152 -20.51 -2.37 -0.86
N GLU A 153 -19.20 -2.31 -0.63
CA GLU A 153 -18.59 -2.10 0.68
C GLU A 153 -18.87 -0.68 1.22
N GLU A 154 -18.70 0.38 0.42
CA GLU A 154 -19.05 1.76 0.80
C GLU A 154 -20.54 1.93 1.13
N SER A 155 -21.43 1.26 0.38
CA SER A 155 -22.87 1.27 0.67
C SER A 155 -23.18 0.55 1.97
N ARG A 156 -22.51 -0.58 2.27
CA ARG A 156 -22.67 -1.28 3.57
C ARG A 156 -22.23 -0.38 4.72
N LEU A 157 -21.08 0.28 4.58
CA LEU A 157 -20.56 1.23 5.58
C LEU A 157 -21.57 2.33 5.88
N HIS A 158 -22.17 2.88 4.83
CA HIS A 158 -23.22 3.89 4.99
C HIS A 158 -24.46 3.33 5.70
N ASP A 159 -24.92 2.14 5.32
CA ASP A 159 -26.11 1.50 5.91
C ASP A 159 -25.90 1.16 7.39
N ALA A 160 -24.73 0.67 7.78
CA ALA A 160 -24.39 0.43 9.17
C ALA A 160 -24.30 1.73 9.97
N GLU A 161 -23.71 2.78 9.41
CA GLU A 161 -23.70 4.10 10.06
C GLU A 161 -25.13 4.57 10.36
N GLN A 162 -26.07 4.39 9.42
CA GLN A 162 -27.48 4.74 9.61
C GLN A 162 -28.19 3.82 10.62
N ALA A 163 -27.93 2.51 10.61
CA ALA A 163 -28.47 1.58 11.60
C ALA A 163 -28.01 1.93 13.02
N LEU A 164 -26.75 2.34 13.16
CA LEU A 164 -26.17 2.76 14.44
C LEU A 164 -26.72 4.12 14.90
N ARG A 165 -27.03 5.05 13.98
CA ARG A 165 -27.77 6.29 14.30
C ARG A 165 -29.17 6.01 14.85
N ARG A 166 -29.90 5.05 14.27
CA ARG A 166 -31.22 4.63 14.78
C ARG A 166 -31.12 3.96 16.15
N LEU A 167 -30.10 3.12 16.37
CA LEU A 167 -29.82 2.53 17.68
C LEU A 167 -29.48 3.61 18.73
N ARG A 168 -28.73 4.66 18.36
CA ARG A 168 -28.44 5.84 19.21
C ARG A 168 -29.71 6.62 19.59
N ALA A 169 -30.68 6.71 18.69
CA ALA A 169 -31.95 7.39 18.91
C ALA A 169 -32.96 6.55 19.73
N GLY A 170 -32.62 5.29 20.05
CA GLY A 170 -33.52 4.34 20.71
C GLY A 170 -34.63 3.82 19.78
N GLU A 171 -34.45 3.99 18.46
CA GLU A 171 -35.41 3.61 17.44
C GLU A 171 -35.28 2.12 17.06
N ASP A 172 -34.10 1.53 17.25
CA ASP A 172 -33.80 0.11 16.98
C ASP A 172 -33.12 -0.58 18.20
N SER A 173 -33.30 -1.89 18.35
CA SER A 173 -32.61 -2.71 19.36
C SER A 173 -31.32 -3.34 18.82
N LEU A 174 -30.40 -3.71 19.73
CA LEU A 174 -29.14 -4.38 19.36
C LEU A 174 -29.39 -5.71 18.63
N GLU A 175 -30.44 -6.45 19.01
CA GLU A 175 -30.83 -7.68 18.31
C GLU A 175 -31.33 -7.42 16.89
N THR A 176 -31.97 -6.27 16.64
CA THR A 176 -32.37 -5.83 15.31
C THR A 176 -31.17 -5.48 14.44
N VAL A 177 -30.14 -4.84 15.01
CA VAL A 177 -28.91 -4.45 14.28
C VAL A 177 -28.00 -5.65 14.00
N LEU A 178 -27.90 -6.60 14.94
CA LEU A 178 -27.14 -7.84 14.78
C LEU A 178 -27.86 -8.89 13.90
N GLY A 179 -29.19 -8.82 13.83
CA GLY A 179 -30.03 -9.71 13.02
C GLY A 179 -30.20 -9.26 11.57
N GLN A 180 -30.02 -7.97 11.29
CA GLN A 180 -29.70 -7.49 9.94
C GLN A 180 -28.26 -7.92 9.67
N GLN A 181 -27.97 -8.50 8.50
CA GLN A 181 -26.60 -8.89 8.11
C GLN A 181 -25.73 -7.63 7.85
N THR A 182 -25.68 -6.75 8.82
CA THR A 182 -24.82 -5.58 8.90
C THR A 182 -23.41 -6.10 9.02
N ASP A 183 -22.50 -5.58 8.19
CA ASP A 183 -21.11 -5.97 8.29
C ASP A 183 -20.62 -5.61 9.69
N ILE A 184 -20.23 -6.65 10.42
CA ILE A 184 -20.07 -6.61 11.86
C ILE A 184 -18.90 -5.66 12.24
N HIS A 185 -17.96 -5.47 11.31
CA HIS A 185 -16.86 -4.50 11.35
C HIS A 185 -17.32 -3.06 11.61
N GLU A 186 -18.49 -2.69 11.10
CA GLU A 186 -19.01 -1.31 11.09
C GLU A 186 -19.73 -0.96 12.40
N VAL A 187 -20.31 -1.98 13.05
CA VAL A 187 -20.89 -1.89 14.40
C VAL A 187 -19.79 -1.61 15.45
N ALA A 188 -18.58 -2.13 15.25
CA ALA A 188 -17.48 -1.95 16.19
C ALA A 188 -16.86 -0.54 16.16
N GLU A 189 -16.69 0.08 14.98
CA GLU A 189 -16.16 1.46 14.88
C GLU A 189 -17.01 2.47 15.64
N THR A 190 -18.33 2.27 15.69
CA THR A 190 -19.26 3.21 16.33
C THR A 190 -19.43 2.96 17.83
N LEU A 191 -19.25 1.71 18.30
CA LEU A 191 -19.27 1.37 19.73
C LEU A 191 -18.00 1.84 20.45
N LEU A 192 -16.92 2.09 19.70
CA LEU A 192 -15.58 2.45 20.20
C LEU A 192 -15.22 3.92 19.99
N ASP A 193 -16.21 4.76 19.61
CA ASP A 193 -16.06 6.21 19.65
C ASP A 193 -15.70 6.65 21.09
N PRO A 194 -14.58 7.38 21.32
CA PRO A 194 -14.15 7.84 22.64
C PRO A 194 -15.22 8.65 23.39
N GLY A 195 -16.19 9.24 22.69
CA GLY A 195 -17.34 9.89 23.32
C GLY A 195 -18.32 8.93 24.02
N TYR A 196 -18.29 7.64 23.69
CA TYR A 196 -19.29 6.63 24.06
C TYR A 196 -18.85 5.68 25.19
N GLU A 197 -17.54 5.54 25.48
CA GLU A 197 -17.01 4.72 26.60
C GLU A 197 -17.66 5.08 27.95
N SER A 198 -18.17 6.31 28.09
CA SER A 198 -18.81 6.82 29.30
C SER A 198 -20.26 6.33 29.54
N THR A 199 -20.90 5.64 28.58
CA THR A 199 -22.35 5.35 28.64
C THR A 199 -22.75 3.87 28.63
N LEU A 200 -21.85 2.95 28.25
CA LEU A 200 -22.15 1.51 28.29
C LEU A 200 -22.01 0.94 29.70
N SER A 201 -23.12 0.45 30.27
CA SER A 201 -23.12 -0.22 31.57
C SER A 201 -22.31 -1.53 31.52
N GLU A 202 -21.62 -1.85 32.62
CA GLU A 202 -20.79 -3.04 32.77
C GLU A 202 -21.56 -4.34 32.49
N SER A 203 -22.86 -4.38 32.83
CA SER A 203 -23.74 -5.51 32.56
C SER A 203 -24.02 -5.72 31.07
N LEU A 204 -24.13 -4.64 30.30
CA LEU A 204 -24.34 -4.70 28.85
C LEU A 204 -23.06 -5.13 28.13
N ARG A 205 -21.89 -4.62 28.53
CA ARG A 205 -20.58 -5.07 28.01
C ARG A 205 -20.40 -6.58 28.20
N LYS A 206 -20.67 -7.06 29.42
CA LYS A 206 -20.59 -8.49 29.76
C LYS A 206 -21.57 -9.36 28.95
N ARG A 207 -22.77 -8.86 28.68
CA ARG A 207 -23.78 -9.59 27.89
C ARG A 207 -23.40 -9.68 26.41
N ILE A 208 -22.85 -8.61 25.83
CA ILE A 208 -22.34 -8.60 24.46
C ILE A 208 -21.15 -9.56 24.33
N GLY A 209 -20.19 -9.52 25.26
CA GLY A 209 -19.07 -10.46 25.30
C GLY A 209 -19.52 -11.93 25.36
N GLN A 210 -20.51 -12.26 26.19
CA GLN A 210 -21.07 -13.61 26.30
C GLN A 210 -21.77 -14.10 25.02
N LEU A 211 -22.50 -13.22 24.33
CA LEU A 211 -23.18 -13.57 23.08
C LEU A 211 -22.18 -13.83 21.94
N LEU A 212 -21.10 -13.04 21.88
CA LEU A 212 -20.01 -13.24 20.92
C LEU A 212 -19.23 -14.52 21.19
N GLU A 213 -18.98 -14.85 22.46
CA GLU A 213 -18.35 -16.11 22.87
C GLU A 213 -19.20 -17.34 22.48
N GLN A 214 -20.52 -17.25 22.61
CA GLN A 214 -21.45 -18.31 22.19
C GLN A 214 -21.49 -18.48 20.66
N GLN A 215 -21.45 -17.37 19.91
CA GLN A 215 -21.42 -17.41 18.45
C GLN A 215 -20.09 -17.97 17.92
N TYR A 216 -18.98 -17.66 18.58
CA TYR A 216 -17.66 -18.24 18.31
C TYR A 216 -17.65 -19.78 18.40
N GLN A 217 -18.30 -20.34 19.42
CA GLN A 217 -18.40 -21.80 19.60
C GLN A 217 -19.20 -22.48 18.49
N HIS A 218 -20.01 -21.73 17.73
CA HIS A 218 -20.91 -22.28 16.72
C HIS A 218 -20.36 -22.21 15.30
N ASP A 219 -19.69 -21.12 14.90
CA ASP A 219 -19.48 -20.86 13.46
C ASP A 219 -18.04 -20.72 12.97
N GLY A 220 -17.02 -20.70 13.84
CA GLY A 220 -15.58 -20.82 13.49
C GLY A 220 -14.96 -19.78 12.53
N ALA A 221 -15.73 -19.12 11.68
CA ALA A 221 -15.35 -18.17 10.63
C ALA A 221 -15.53 -16.71 11.07
N ALA A 222 -16.22 -16.45 12.18
CA ALA A 222 -16.32 -15.13 12.83
C ALA A 222 -15.06 -14.75 13.65
N TRP A 223 -13.92 -15.32 13.27
CA TRP A 223 -12.71 -15.51 14.07
C TRP A 223 -11.99 -14.20 14.45
N PRO A 224 -11.72 -13.25 13.54
CA PRO A 224 -10.99 -12.04 13.93
C PRO A 224 -11.89 -11.05 14.67
N PHE A 225 -13.14 -10.91 14.22
CA PHE A 225 -14.03 -9.86 14.69
C PHE A 225 -14.56 -10.05 16.12
N GLY A 226 -15.05 -11.25 16.47
CA GLY A 226 -15.53 -11.51 17.84
C GLY A 226 -14.42 -11.30 18.88
N HIS A 227 -13.18 -11.53 18.45
CA HIS A 227 -11.97 -11.28 19.23
C HIS A 227 -11.68 -9.77 19.42
N TYR A 228 -11.71 -8.99 18.33
CA TYR A 228 -11.58 -7.52 18.40
C TYR A 228 -12.65 -6.90 19.29
N LEU A 229 -13.91 -7.29 19.14
CA LEU A 229 -15.02 -6.74 19.91
C LEU A 229 -15.00 -7.18 21.39
N ALA A 230 -14.65 -8.43 21.70
CA ALA A 230 -14.48 -8.87 23.09
C ALA A 230 -13.36 -8.10 23.80
N THR A 231 -12.24 -7.92 23.11
CA THR A 231 -11.09 -7.16 23.61
C THR A 231 -11.46 -5.69 23.81
N ALA A 232 -12.20 -5.10 22.86
CA ALA A 232 -12.67 -3.72 22.91
C ALA A 232 -13.71 -3.46 24.01
N LEU A 233 -14.42 -4.49 24.44
CA LEU A 233 -15.32 -4.45 25.59
C LEU A 233 -14.61 -4.74 26.93
N GLY A 234 -13.27 -4.83 26.93
CA GLY A 234 -12.44 -4.99 28.13
C GLY A 234 -12.32 -6.43 28.63
N HIS A 235 -12.65 -7.43 27.81
CA HIS A 235 -12.38 -8.82 28.15
C HIS A 235 -10.90 -9.15 27.92
N ARG A 236 -10.36 -10.05 28.77
CA ARG A 236 -9.03 -10.62 28.52
C ARG A 236 -9.05 -11.38 27.20
N ASP A 237 -7.97 -11.23 26.44
CA ASP A 237 -7.73 -11.91 25.18
C ASP A 237 -8.08 -13.42 25.28
N PRO A 238 -9.17 -13.87 24.64
CA PRO A 238 -9.62 -15.26 24.72
C PRO A 238 -8.58 -16.28 24.24
N TRP A 239 -7.69 -15.89 23.31
CA TRP A 239 -6.62 -16.77 22.83
C TRP A 239 -5.60 -17.03 23.93
N LEU A 240 -5.28 -16.02 24.73
CA LEU A 240 -4.31 -16.17 25.81
C LEU A 240 -4.89 -16.91 27.02
N VAL A 241 -6.16 -16.67 27.35
CA VAL A 241 -6.78 -17.24 28.55
C VAL A 241 -7.09 -18.74 28.41
N GLY A 242 -7.24 -19.24 27.18
CA GLY A 242 -7.69 -20.62 26.94
C GLY A 242 -6.77 -21.51 26.10
N ASN A 243 -5.77 -20.98 25.39
CA ASN A 243 -4.99 -21.77 24.43
C ASN A 243 -3.77 -22.44 25.11
N PRO A 244 -3.74 -23.78 25.26
CA PRO A 244 -2.63 -24.47 25.93
C PRO A 244 -1.31 -24.37 25.15
N LEU A 245 -1.38 -24.23 23.82
CA LEU A 245 -0.21 -24.11 22.95
C LEU A 245 0.45 -22.73 23.12
N LEU A 246 -0.33 -21.65 23.07
CA LEU A 246 0.19 -20.29 23.34
C LEU A 246 0.74 -20.17 24.76
N ASN A 247 0.06 -20.76 25.75
CA ASN A 247 0.53 -20.77 27.12
C ASN A 247 1.79 -21.63 27.34
N ARG A 248 2.00 -22.70 26.55
CA ARG A 248 3.26 -23.45 26.53
C ARG A 248 4.36 -22.60 25.91
N HIS A 249 4.08 -21.97 24.77
CA HIS A 249 5.04 -21.13 24.05
C HIS A 249 5.51 -19.93 24.87
N ARG A 250 4.60 -19.22 25.55
CA ARG A 250 4.96 -18.10 26.44
C ARG A 250 5.92 -18.51 27.56
N ARG A 251 5.67 -19.66 28.20
CA ARG A 251 6.59 -20.21 29.21
C ARG A 251 7.93 -20.59 28.61
N TRP A 252 7.93 -21.10 27.38
CA TRP A 252 9.17 -21.38 26.66
C TRP A 252 9.95 -20.09 26.35
N LEU A 253 9.28 -19.01 25.89
CA LEU A 253 9.92 -17.71 25.63
C LEU A 253 10.64 -17.17 26.88
N GLU A 254 10.03 -17.28 28.06
CA GLU A 254 10.63 -16.85 29.33
C GLU A 254 11.90 -17.65 29.69
N GLN A 255 11.91 -18.96 29.39
CA GLN A 255 13.04 -19.85 29.67
C GLN A 255 14.17 -19.65 28.65
N ALA A 256 13.82 -19.72 27.36
CA ALA A 256 14.74 -19.59 26.24
C ALA A 256 15.38 -18.20 26.17
N GLY A 257 14.68 -17.15 26.62
CA GLY A 257 15.20 -15.78 26.66
C GLY A 257 16.42 -15.57 27.59
N GLN A 258 16.76 -16.56 28.43
CA GLN A 258 17.95 -16.53 29.28
C GLN A 258 19.12 -17.33 28.70
N GLU A 259 18.90 -18.09 27.62
CA GLU A 259 19.93 -18.92 27.02
C GLU A 259 20.87 -18.08 26.13
N PRO A 260 22.18 -18.36 26.14
CA PRO A 260 23.11 -17.71 25.23
C PRO A 260 22.84 -18.16 23.79
N LEU A 261 22.88 -17.21 22.85
CA LEU A 261 22.64 -17.46 21.43
C LEU A 261 23.96 -17.62 20.66
N PRO A 262 24.05 -18.59 19.72
CA PRO A 262 25.21 -18.77 18.85
C PRO A 262 25.59 -17.49 18.10
N GLU A 263 26.88 -17.13 18.12
CA GLU A 263 27.42 -15.99 17.37
C GLU A 263 27.47 -16.26 15.88
N PHE A 264 27.06 -15.27 15.09
CA PHE A 264 27.25 -15.29 13.65
C PHE A 264 28.67 -14.82 13.31
N SER A 265 29.40 -15.58 12.51
CA SER A 265 30.79 -15.26 12.16
C SER A 265 30.96 -14.56 10.80
N GLY A 266 29.87 -14.08 10.19
CA GLY A 266 29.94 -13.44 8.87
C GLY A 266 30.67 -12.10 8.88
N ASP A 267 31.33 -11.78 7.78
CA ASP A 267 32.04 -10.51 7.61
C ASP A 267 31.07 -9.32 7.49
N PRO A 268 31.50 -8.08 7.78
CA PRO A 268 30.71 -6.88 7.49
C PRO A 268 30.43 -6.74 5.99
N ILE A 269 29.19 -6.35 5.66
CA ILE A 269 28.77 -6.01 4.30
C ILE A 269 28.64 -4.49 4.18
N GLU A 270 29.22 -3.93 3.13
CA GLU A 270 29.02 -2.52 2.78
C GLU A 270 27.93 -2.39 1.71
N PRO A 271 26.76 -1.83 2.04
CA PRO A 271 25.72 -1.60 1.04
C PRO A 271 26.13 -0.49 0.06
N TRP A 272 25.62 -0.55 -1.17
CA TRP A 272 25.83 0.51 -2.18
C TRP A 272 24.84 1.66 -2.02
N THR A 273 23.80 1.45 -1.22
CA THR A 273 22.71 2.38 -0.97
C THR A 273 22.55 2.61 0.53
N GLU A 274 21.92 3.71 0.91
CA GLU A 274 21.40 3.83 2.26
C GLU A 274 20.25 2.83 2.43
N LEU A 275 20.34 1.94 3.43
CA LEU A 275 19.28 0.99 3.71
C LEU A 275 18.36 1.51 4.82
N VAL A 276 17.05 1.40 4.58
CA VAL A 276 16.00 1.85 5.50
C VAL A 276 14.97 0.76 5.70
N ALA A 277 14.70 0.41 6.96
CA ALA A 277 13.55 -0.42 7.32
C ALA A 277 12.29 0.46 7.39
N VAL A 278 11.20 -0.02 6.78
CA VAL A 278 9.92 0.68 6.68
C VAL A 278 8.81 -0.24 7.15
N ASP A 279 8.23 0.07 8.31
CA ASP A 279 7.25 -0.80 8.97
C ASP A 279 6.05 0.00 9.53
N ASP A 280 5.11 -0.67 10.18
CA ASP A 280 4.08 0.02 10.95
C ASP A 280 4.67 0.64 12.23
N GLY A 281 4.05 1.73 12.69
CA GLY A 281 4.47 2.40 13.92
C GLY A 281 4.39 1.45 15.12
N GLY A 282 5.48 1.37 15.90
CA GLY A 282 5.59 0.47 17.05
C GLY A 282 6.27 -0.88 16.76
N THR A 283 6.62 -1.16 15.50
CA THR A 283 7.33 -2.40 15.13
C THR A 283 8.69 -2.50 15.83
N THR A 284 8.89 -3.62 16.54
CA THR A 284 10.14 -3.89 17.28
C THR A 284 11.03 -4.91 16.57
N GLU A 285 10.45 -5.78 15.75
CA GLU A 285 11.12 -6.80 14.95
C GLU A 285 11.09 -6.38 13.48
N ARG A 286 12.20 -5.80 12.99
CA ARG A 286 12.35 -5.35 11.61
C ARG A 286 13.10 -6.42 10.83
N ASP A 287 12.37 -7.11 9.96
CA ASP A 287 12.89 -8.25 9.21
C ASP A 287 13.54 -7.84 7.90
N ASP A 288 13.16 -6.71 7.33
CA ASP A 288 13.68 -6.24 6.06
C ASP A 288 14.04 -4.75 6.05
N ALA A 289 14.93 -4.40 5.12
CA ALA A 289 15.28 -3.03 4.82
C ALA A 289 15.56 -2.89 3.33
N ILE A 290 15.24 -1.73 2.78
CA ILE A 290 15.31 -1.46 1.35
C ILE A 290 16.16 -0.22 1.08
N GLY A 291 16.76 -0.16 -0.11
CA GLY A 291 17.55 0.98 -0.54
C GLY A 291 17.59 1.10 -2.05
N PHE A 292 17.70 2.33 -2.53
CA PHE A 292 17.75 2.64 -3.95
C PHE A 292 18.91 3.57 -4.26
N ALA A 293 19.52 3.36 -5.42
CA ALA A 293 20.45 4.30 -6.02
C ALA A 293 20.30 4.35 -7.53
N THR A 294 20.73 5.46 -8.12
CA THR A 294 20.98 5.56 -9.56
C THR A 294 22.48 5.58 -9.77
N ILE A 295 23.02 4.50 -10.33
CA ILE A 295 24.46 4.33 -10.60
C ILE A 295 24.62 4.20 -12.10
N ASP A 296 25.41 5.09 -12.72
CA ASP A 296 25.63 5.14 -14.17
C ASP A 296 24.34 5.15 -15.02
N GLY A 297 23.32 5.87 -14.52
CA GLY A 297 22.01 5.97 -15.17
C GLY A 297 21.14 4.71 -15.04
N GLN A 298 21.53 3.75 -14.20
CA GLN A 298 20.80 2.52 -13.94
C GLN A 298 20.25 2.51 -12.52
N THR A 299 19.02 2.06 -12.36
CA THR A 299 18.41 1.91 -11.04
C THR A 299 18.92 0.63 -10.39
N ILE A 300 19.59 0.80 -9.26
CA ILE A 300 20.06 -0.26 -8.37
C ILE A 300 19.13 -0.30 -7.15
N ILE A 301 18.76 -1.51 -6.78
CA ILE A 301 17.95 -1.79 -5.59
C ILE A 301 18.72 -2.76 -4.72
N GLU A 302 18.72 -2.46 -3.43
CA GLU A 302 19.20 -3.36 -2.40
C GLU A 302 18.06 -3.69 -1.45
N VAL A 303 17.96 -4.96 -1.10
CA VAL A 303 17.08 -5.45 -0.03
C VAL A 303 17.94 -6.26 0.93
N ALA A 304 17.93 -5.86 2.20
CA ALA A 304 18.49 -6.65 3.29
C ALA A 304 17.35 -7.38 4.00
N VAL A 305 17.55 -8.65 4.31
CA VAL A 305 16.64 -9.48 5.11
C VAL A 305 17.40 -10.01 6.31
N ALA A 306 16.83 -9.93 7.51
CA ALA A 306 17.41 -10.46 8.73
C ALA A 306 17.80 -11.93 8.57
N TRP A 307 19.01 -12.28 9.02
CA TRP A 307 19.56 -13.62 8.87
C TRP A 307 19.56 -14.36 10.21
N LEU A 308 18.72 -15.39 10.32
CA LEU A 308 18.57 -16.19 11.54
C LEU A 308 19.30 -17.54 11.46
N ALA A 309 19.76 -17.96 10.27
CA ALA A 309 20.41 -19.25 10.15
C ALA A 309 21.75 -19.22 10.91
N GLU A 310 22.09 -20.32 11.57
CA GLU A 310 23.30 -20.49 12.39
C GLU A 310 23.31 -19.70 13.70
N THR A 311 22.31 -18.84 13.97
CA THR A 311 22.21 -18.00 15.17
C THR A 311 21.10 -18.42 16.13
N ILE A 312 20.24 -19.33 15.70
CA ILE A 312 19.20 -19.95 16.51
C ILE A 312 19.64 -21.36 16.91
N PRO A 313 19.55 -21.74 18.21
CA PRO A 313 19.89 -23.09 18.65
C PRO A 313 18.97 -24.16 18.03
N GLU A 314 19.55 -25.23 17.48
CA GLU A 314 18.78 -26.33 16.87
C GLU A 314 17.77 -26.98 17.82
N HIS A 315 18.05 -26.99 19.13
CA HIS A 315 17.10 -27.55 20.12
C HIS A 315 15.84 -26.71 20.31
N TRP A 316 15.76 -25.52 19.71
CA TRP A 316 14.55 -24.69 19.68
C TRP A 316 13.55 -25.13 18.60
N ASP A 317 13.96 -25.97 17.63
CA ASP A 317 13.16 -26.34 16.45
C ASP A 317 11.77 -26.88 16.81
N GLU A 318 11.64 -27.76 17.80
CA GLU A 318 10.34 -28.33 18.20
C GLU A 318 9.39 -27.23 18.72
N ALA A 319 9.91 -26.29 19.51
CA ALA A 319 9.12 -25.21 20.09
C ALA A 319 8.70 -24.20 19.00
N LEU A 320 9.62 -23.83 18.11
CA LEU A 320 9.36 -22.91 17.00
C LEU A 320 8.40 -23.52 15.96
N ALA A 321 8.54 -24.81 15.64
CA ALA A 321 7.64 -25.51 14.73
C ALA A 321 6.21 -25.62 15.27
N ALA A 322 6.03 -25.63 16.60
CA ALA A 322 4.70 -25.71 17.21
C ALA A 322 3.86 -24.44 17.02
N ILE A 323 4.48 -23.26 16.97
CA ILE A 323 3.82 -21.97 16.77
C ILE A 323 3.94 -21.46 15.32
N ALA A 324 5.03 -21.81 14.64
CA ALA A 324 5.43 -21.49 13.26
C ALA A 324 5.57 -20.00 12.89
N THR A 325 4.89 -19.09 13.60
CA THR A 325 4.87 -17.64 13.30
C THR A 325 4.64 -16.83 14.58
N THR A 326 5.02 -15.55 14.56
CA THR A 326 4.53 -14.57 15.53
C THR A 326 3.01 -14.46 15.41
N ILE A 327 2.31 -14.41 16.55
CA ILE A 327 0.87 -14.19 16.62
C ILE A 327 0.63 -12.74 17.05
N TYR A 328 0.13 -11.93 16.12
CA TYR A 328 -0.23 -10.54 16.37
C TYR A 328 -1.67 -10.49 16.90
N LEU A 329 -1.83 -10.04 18.15
CA LEU A 329 -3.13 -9.84 18.78
C LEU A 329 -3.32 -8.33 19.01
N PRO A 330 -4.57 -7.83 19.11
CA PRO A 330 -4.83 -6.40 19.20
C PRO A 330 -4.14 -5.75 20.40
N THR A 331 -4.02 -6.48 21.52
CA THR A 331 -3.47 -5.96 22.77
C THR A 331 -1.99 -6.27 22.97
N GLN A 332 -1.45 -7.28 22.29
CA GLN A 332 -0.06 -7.69 22.43
C GLN A 332 0.34 -8.67 21.34
N ASP A 333 1.64 -8.78 21.09
CA ASP A 333 2.18 -9.83 20.26
C ASP A 333 2.59 -11.04 21.11
N VAL A 334 2.43 -12.23 20.55
CA VAL A 334 3.12 -13.44 21.02
C VAL A 334 4.24 -13.73 20.03
N PRO A 335 5.48 -13.28 20.30
CA PRO A 335 6.56 -13.39 19.33
C PRO A 335 6.96 -14.84 19.10
N LEU A 336 7.39 -15.15 17.87
CA LEU A 336 7.98 -16.44 17.52
C LEU A 336 9.22 -16.71 18.38
N LEU A 337 10.05 -15.69 18.53
CA LEU A 337 11.34 -15.75 19.21
C LEU A 337 11.32 -15.04 20.56
N PRO A 338 12.16 -15.44 21.52
CA PRO A 338 12.39 -14.66 22.72
C PRO A 338 12.91 -13.25 22.35
N PRO A 339 12.57 -12.19 23.10
CA PRO A 339 12.96 -10.81 22.77
C PRO A 339 14.47 -10.61 22.57
N GLY A 340 15.30 -11.37 23.30
CA GLY A 340 16.76 -11.36 23.16
C GLY A 340 17.26 -11.88 21.81
N ALA A 341 16.48 -12.74 21.15
CA ALA A 341 16.79 -13.27 19.82
C ALA A 341 16.15 -12.42 18.72
N GLY A 342 14.85 -12.15 18.78
CA GLY A 342 14.15 -11.40 17.73
C GLY A 342 14.45 -9.90 17.79
N ALA A 343 13.64 -9.17 18.56
CA ALA A 343 13.69 -7.71 18.69
C ALA A 343 15.07 -7.12 19.03
N GLN A 344 15.91 -7.82 19.79
CA GLN A 344 17.23 -7.30 20.20
C GLN A 344 18.36 -7.66 19.22
N ARG A 345 18.43 -8.90 18.74
CA ARG A 345 19.62 -9.42 18.03
C ARG A 345 19.45 -9.52 16.52
N HIS A 346 18.27 -9.84 16.01
CA HIS A 346 18.06 -10.01 14.56
C HIS A 346 17.27 -8.86 13.93
N SER A 347 16.53 -8.09 14.72
CA SER A 347 15.87 -6.86 14.25
C SER A 347 16.90 -5.89 13.68
N LEU A 348 16.78 -5.62 12.38
CA LEU A 348 17.69 -4.73 11.67
C LEU A 348 17.65 -3.32 12.28
N SER A 349 18.82 -2.72 12.47
CA SER A 349 18.97 -1.49 13.27
C SER A 349 20.03 -0.54 12.73
N PRO A 350 19.86 0.79 12.91
CA PRO A 350 20.91 1.78 12.62
C PRO A 350 21.98 1.84 13.71
N ASP A 351 21.68 1.34 14.91
CA ASP A 351 22.55 1.45 16.08
C ASP A 351 23.65 0.37 16.08
N GLU A 352 23.35 -0.81 15.52
CA GLU A 352 24.24 -1.97 15.57
C GLU A 352 24.16 -2.77 14.26
N ALA A 353 25.28 -3.32 13.82
CA ALA A 353 25.29 -4.20 12.66
C ALA A 353 24.68 -5.56 13.03
N ARG A 354 23.73 -6.04 12.23
CA ARG A 354 23.01 -7.29 12.43
C ARG A 354 23.29 -8.30 11.32
N PRO A 355 23.25 -9.61 11.59
CA PRO A 355 23.28 -10.63 10.54
C PRO A 355 22.15 -10.40 9.53
N ALA A 356 22.49 -10.30 8.25
CA ALA A 356 21.54 -10.09 7.17
C ALA A 356 22.00 -10.77 5.87
N LEU A 357 21.01 -11.18 5.07
CA LEU A 357 21.17 -11.47 3.66
C LEU A 357 20.91 -10.19 2.87
N LEU A 358 21.94 -9.67 2.19
CA LEU A 358 21.82 -8.56 1.26
C LEU A 358 21.65 -9.09 -0.17
N LEU A 359 20.59 -8.67 -0.85
CA LEU A 359 20.36 -8.93 -2.27
C LEU A 359 20.39 -7.62 -3.05
N ARG A 360 21.03 -7.64 -4.23
CA ARG A 360 21.19 -6.46 -5.08
C ARG A 360 20.70 -6.73 -6.49
N TRP A 361 19.80 -5.88 -6.99
CA TRP A 361 19.29 -5.93 -8.36
C TRP A 361 19.63 -4.69 -9.15
N LYS A 362 19.73 -4.88 -10.46
CA LYS A 362 19.57 -3.82 -11.45
C LYS A 362 18.17 -3.92 -12.05
N ILE A 363 17.48 -2.80 -12.13
CA ILE A 363 16.16 -2.71 -12.75
C ILE A 363 16.26 -1.97 -14.09
N SER A 364 15.67 -2.53 -15.14
CA SER A 364 15.55 -1.85 -16.42
C SER A 364 14.38 -0.86 -16.45
N ASP A 365 14.36 0.00 -17.47
CA ASP A 365 13.25 0.90 -17.81
C ASP A 365 11.90 0.19 -18.03
N ARG A 366 11.92 -1.12 -18.27
CA ARG A 366 10.74 -1.99 -18.43
C ARG A 366 10.45 -2.88 -17.22
N GLY A 367 11.04 -2.59 -16.07
CA GLY A 367 10.82 -3.36 -14.85
C GLY A 367 11.47 -4.75 -14.85
N GLN A 368 12.40 -5.03 -15.76
CA GLN A 368 13.15 -6.28 -15.73
C GLN A 368 14.20 -6.20 -14.62
N ALA A 369 14.04 -7.04 -13.59
CA ALA A 369 15.00 -7.16 -12.50
C ALA A 369 16.07 -8.20 -12.84
N SER A 370 17.34 -7.83 -12.65
CA SER A 370 18.50 -8.72 -12.80
C SER A 370 19.28 -8.74 -11.48
N LEU A 371 19.31 -9.88 -10.79
CA LEU A 371 20.08 -10.02 -9.56
C LEU A 371 21.58 -9.96 -9.90
N LEU A 372 22.25 -8.94 -9.36
CA LEU A 372 23.69 -8.72 -9.49
C LEU A 372 24.48 -9.49 -8.45
N HIS A 373 23.99 -9.49 -7.21
CA HIS A 373 24.73 -10.03 -6.08
C HIS A 373 23.79 -10.50 -4.95
N ALA A 374 24.26 -11.48 -4.17
CA ALA A 374 23.64 -11.91 -2.94
C ALA A 374 24.75 -12.37 -1.97
N GLU A 375 24.75 -11.83 -0.76
CA GLU A 375 25.76 -12.10 0.28
C GLU A 375 25.14 -12.08 1.67
N VAL A 376 25.72 -12.86 2.59
CA VAL A 376 25.31 -12.92 4.01
C VAL A 376 26.46 -12.40 4.86
N GLY A 377 26.14 -11.55 5.83
CA GLY A 377 27.14 -10.85 6.64
C GLY A 377 26.50 -9.91 7.64
N HIS A 378 27.31 -9.08 8.29
CA HIS A 378 26.83 -8.07 9.23
C HIS A 378 26.53 -6.76 8.50
N LEU A 379 25.31 -6.24 8.69
CA LEU A 379 24.85 -5.04 8.02
C LEU A 379 24.20 -4.08 9.03
N ARG A 380 24.50 -2.79 8.91
CA ARG A 380 23.91 -1.73 9.72
C ARG A 380 23.03 -0.82 8.85
N LEU A 381 21.84 -0.51 9.33
CA LEU A 381 20.93 0.37 8.58
C LEU A 381 21.39 1.83 8.64
N ALA A 382 20.93 2.63 7.68
CA ALA A 382 21.06 4.08 7.76
C ALA A 382 20.02 4.68 8.72
N ARG A 383 18.78 4.18 8.68
CA ARG A 383 17.67 4.62 9.53
C ARG A 383 16.50 3.62 9.49
N THR A 384 15.51 3.86 10.32
CA THR A 384 14.19 3.20 10.29
C THR A 384 13.12 4.26 10.22
N CYS A 385 11.99 3.99 9.58
CA CYS A 385 10.83 4.85 9.62
C CYS A 385 9.54 4.04 9.57
N ASP A 386 8.42 4.67 9.90
CA ASP A 386 7.12 4.09 9.62
C ASP A 386 6.67 4.39 8.17
N TYR A 387 5.57 3.77 7.75
CA TYR A 387 4.98 4.01 6.44
C TYR A 387 4.58 5.47 6.18
N GLU A 388 4.27 6.25 7.22
CA GLU A 388 3.94 7.68 7.07
C GLU A 388 5.20 8.50 6.77
N GLY A 389 6.29 8.28 7.52
CA GLY A 389 7.58 8.93 7.31
C GLY A 389 8.31 8.47 6.03
N ALA A 390 7.99 7.27 5.53
CA ALA A 390 8.56 6.76 4.28
C ALA A 390 8.17 7.59 3.05
N ALA A 391 7.04 8.30 3.08
CA ALA A 391 6.63 9.19 1.99
C ALA A 391 7.67 10.29 1.72
N ASP A 392 8.28 10.85 2.78
CA ASP A 392 9.33 11.85 2.64
C ASP A 392 10.62 11.23 2.08
N VAL A 393 10.98 10.03 2.53
CA VAL A 393 12.15 9.30 2.02
C VAL A 393 12.00 9.02 0.53
N PHE A 394 10.82 8.53 0.11
CA PHE A 394 10.56 8.19 -1.29
C PHE A 394 10.35 9.42 -2.16
N GLY A 395 9.74 10.49 -1.63
CA GLY A 395 9.56 11.74 -2.38
C GLY A 395 10.86 12.54 -2.58
N SER A 396 11.84 12.42 -1.68
CA SER A 396 13.06 13.24 -1.71
C SER A 396 14.33 12.44 -2.01
N THR A 397 14.59 11.40 -1.21
CA THR A 397 15.85 10.65 -1.25
C THR A 397 15.83 9.62 -2.37
N TRP A 398 14.68 8.96 -2.57
CA TRP A 398 14.50 7.91 -3.58
C TRP A 398 13.30 8.20 -4.51
N PRO A 399 13.33 9.28 -5.29
CA PRO A 399 12.23 9.67 -6.17
C PRO A 399 11.83 8.58 -7.18
N GLN A 400 12.74 7.66 -7.49
CA GLN A 400 12.49 6.49 -8.34
C GLN A 400 11.66 5.36 -7.67
N ALA A 401 11.50 5.34 -6.34
CA ALA A 401 10.97 4.17 -5.62
C ALA A 401 9.57 3.76 -6.09
N GLU A 402 8.63 4.72 -6.15
CA GLU A 402 7.26 4.45 -6.59
C GLU A 402 7.20 4.06 -8.08
N GLN A 403 8.04 4.68 -8.92
CA GLN A 403 8.12 4.34 -10.33
C GLN A 403 8.57 2.89 -10.52
N VAL A 404 9.60 2.45 -9.79
CA VAL A 404 10.09 1.07 -9.86
C VAL A 404 9.04 0.09 -9.36
N ALA A 405 8.40 0.38 -8.22
CA ALA A 405 7.31 -0.46 -7.72
C ALA A 405 6.19 -0.63 -8.76
N GLY A 406 5.81 0.46 -9.43
CA GLY A 406 4.87 0.40 -10.55
C GLY A 406 5.34 -0.47 -11.72
N LEU A 407 6.62 -0.38 -12.10
CA LEU A 407 7.18 -1.23 -13.16
C LEU A 407 7.18 -2.73 -12.78
N LEU A 408 7.46 -3.06 -11.52
CA LEU A 408 7.42 -4.42 -11.00
C LEU A 408 5.98 -4.97 -10.99
N LEU A 409 5.04 -4.16 -10.51
CA LEU A 409 3.61 -4.47 -10.53
C LEU A 409 3.10 -4.73 -11.94
N ASP A 410 3.41 -3.82 -12.88
CA ASP A 410 3.01 -3.94 -14.28
C ASP A 410 3.49 -5.26 -14.88
N ARG A 411 4.77 -5.59 -14.66
CA ARG A 411 5.38 -6.81 -15.17
C ARG A 411 4.72 -8.07 -14.61
N ARG A 412 4.46 -8.15 -13.30
CA ARG A 412 3.78 -9.33 -12.74
C ARG A 412 2.32 -9.41 -13.18
N SER A 413 1.66 -8.27 -13.39
CA SER A 413 0.29 -8.21 -13.91
C SER A 413 0.22 -8.74 -15.34
N GLU A 414 1.19 -8.38 -16.20
CA GLU A 414 1.34 -8.94 -17.55
C GLU A 414 1.56 -10.47 -17.54
N GLN A 415 2.15 -11.00 -16.48
CA GLN A 415 2.32 -12.44 -16.26
C GLN A 415 1.08 -13.13 -15.65
N GLY A 416 -0.02 -12.39 -15.47
CA GLY A 416 -1.30 -12.91 -14.98
C GLY A 416 -1.45 -12.91 -13.47
N ALA A 417 -0.65 -12.12 -12.73
CA ALA A 417 -0.88 -11.91 -11.31
C ALA A 417 -2.23 -11.20 -11.09
N GLY A 418 -3.10 -11.80 -10.27
CA GLY A 418 -4.31 -11.13 -9.76
C GLY A 418 -3.96 -10.31 -8.53
N ASP A 419 -4.53 -9.11 -8.42
CA ASP A 419 -4.43 -8.32 -7.20
C ASP A 419 -5.70 -8.49 -6.37
N VAL A 420 -5.56 -8.96 -5.13
CA VAL A 420 -6.67 -9.10 -4.19
C VAL A 420 -6.49 -8.05 -3.12
N GLU A 421 -7.34 -7.04 -3.16
CA GLU A 421 -7.41 -5.96 -2.19
C GLU A 421 -8.25 -6.44 -1.01
N ILE A 422 -7.59 -6.69 0.12
CA ILE A 422 -8.23 -6.92 1.41
C ILE A 422 -7.95 -5.66 2.22
N ALA A 423 -9.00 -4.98 2.66
CA ALA A 423 -8.85 -3.85 3.57
C ALA A 423 -8.44 -4.39 4.95
N ASP A 424 -7.34 -3.87 5.49
CA ASP A 424 -6.91 -4.20 6.84
C ASP A 424 -7.54 -3.23 7.85
N VAL A 425 -7.74 -3.71 9.08
CA VAL A 425 -8.22 -2.89 10.19
C VAL A 425 -7.18 -2.94 11.30
N MET A 426 -6.71 -1.76 11.69
CA MET A 426 -5.80 -1.58 12.81
C MET A 426 -6.58 -1.18 14.06
N VAL A 427 -6.19 -1.73 15.20
CA VAL A 427 -6.82 -1.43 16.49
C VAL A 427 -5.85 -0.63 17.34
N GLU A 428 -6.25 0.57 17.72
CA GLU A 428 -5.49 1.35 18.70
C GLU A 428 -5.85 0.86 20.10
N VAL A 429 -4.83 0.49 20.88
CA VAL A 429 -4.99 0.03 22.27
C VAL A 429 -4.27 0.98 23.22
N ARG A 430 -4.98 1.41 24.28
CA ARG A 430 -4.42 2.20 25.40
C ARG A 430 -4.72 1.49 26.71
N ASP A 431 -3.71 1.35 27.57
CA ASP A 431 -3.82 0.66 28.87
C ASP A 431 -4.42 -0.76 28.81
N GLY A 432 -4.16 -1.47 27.71
CA GLY A 432 -4.69 -2.82 27.47
C GLY A 432 -6.14 -2.88 26.97
N HIS A 433 -6.73 -1.71 26.66
CA HIS A 433 -8.08 -1.58 26.15
C HIS A 433 -8.07 -0.94 24.74
N PRO A 434 -8.75 -1.54 23.75
CA PRO A 434 -8.99 -0.90 22.46
C PRO A 434 -9.77 0.41 22.61
N VAL A 435 -9.25 1.48 22.01
CA VAL A 435 -9.83 2.83 22.05
C VAL A 435 -10.22 3.37 20.68
N ALA A 436 -9.75 2.75 19.60
CA ALA A 436 -10.12 3.12 18.24
C ALA A 436 -9.90 1.96 17.26
N LEU A 437 -10.66 1.96 16.17
CA LEU A 437 -10.41 1.15 14.99
C LEU A 437 -10.11 2.09 13.84
N ARG A 438 -9.14 1.71 13.00
CA ARG A 438 -8.75 2.46 11.82
C ARG A 438 -8.62 1.52 10.65
N ARG A 439 -9.42 1.76 9.60
CA ARG A 439 -9.16 1.16 8.29
C ARG A 439 -7.76 1.57 7.82
N VAL A 440 -6.93 0.58 7.51
CA VAL A 440 -5.66 0.79 6.84
C VAL A 440 -5.94 0.69 5.35
N GLU A 441 -5.88 1.83 4.68
CA GLU A 441 -6.05 1.88 3.23
C GLU A 441 -4.96 1.02 2.58
N PRO A 442 -5.36 -0.09 1.92
CA PRO A 442 -4.39 -0.92 1.26
C PRO A 442 -3.85 -0.12 0.05
N TRP A 443 -2.54 -0.15 -0.14
CA TRP A 443 -1.86 0.23 -1.39
C TRP A 443 -1.48 1.69 -1.67
N THR A 444 -1.57 2.66 -0.75
CA THR A 444 -1.05 4.01 -1.06
C THR A 444 0.41 4.19 -0.62
N GLY A 445 1.23 4.70 -1.54
CA GLY A 445 2.62 5.14 -1.28
C GLY A 445 3.55 4.02 -0.84
N ALA A 446 4.11 4.15 0.36
CA ALA A 446 5.26 3.37 0.78
C ALA A 446 5.01 1.86 0.92
N ARG A 447 3.79 1.46 1.31
CA ARG A 447 3.38 0.04 1.38
C ARG A 447 3.51 -0.67 0.04
N HIS A 448 3.22 0.04 -1.06
CA HIS A 448 3.35 -0.54 -2.39
C HIS A 448 4.81 -0.80 -2.77
N VAL A 449 5.72 0.11 -2.39
CA VAL A 449 7.15 -0.06 -2.62
C VAL A 449 7.68 -1.28 -1.89
N VAL A 450 7.48 -1.35 -0.57
CA VAL A 450 7.94 -2.48 0.26
C VAL A 450 7.37 -3.80 -0.28
N ARG A 451 6.06 -3.85 -0.56
CA ARG A 451 5.38 -5.03 -1.13
C ARG A 451 6.06 -5.55 -2.39
N GLU A 452 6.23 -4.71 -3.41
CA GLU A 452 6.75 -5.18 -4.70
C GLU A 452 8.23 -5.60 -4.60
N LEU A 453 9.00 -4.98 -3.69
CA LEU A 453 10.37 -5.41 -3.41
C LEU A 453 10.42 -6.75 -2.67
N MET A 454 9.51 -7.00 -1.73
CA MET A 454 9.42 -8.30 -1.05
C MET A 454 8.94 -9.40 -2.00
N ILE A 455 8.01 -9.10 -2.92
CA ILE A 455 7.60 -10.03 -3.98
C ILE A 455 8.79 -10.34 -4.90
N LEU A 456 9.54 -9.32 -5.35
CA LEU A 456 10.74 -9.50 -6.16
C LEU A 456 11.78 -10.38 -5.44
N THR A 457 12.02 -10.11 -4.17
CA THR A 457 12.98 -10.84 -3.33
C THR A 457 12.60 -12.31 -3.21
N ASN A 458 11.37 -12.58 -2.78
CA ASN A 458 10.86 -13.95 -2.62
C ASN A 458 10.83 -14.72 -3.95
N THR A 459 10.42 -14.07 -5.03
CA THR A 459 10.41 -14.68 -6.38
C THR A 459 11.84 -15.04 -6.82
N THR A 460 12.78 -14.11 -6.67
CA THR A 460 14.19 -14.33 -7.04
C THR A 460 14.81 -15.50 -6.27
N ILE A 461 14.54 -15.58 -4.95
CA ILE A 461 15.02 -16.67 -4.11
C ILE A 461 14.39 -18.00 -4.54
N ALA A 462 13.07 -18.04 -4.69
CA ALA A 462 12.35 -19.24 -5.11
C ALA A 462 12.83 -19.77 -6.47
N GLU A 463 13.03 -18.90 -7.46
CA GLU A 463 13.56 -19.26 -8.78
C GLU A 463 14.97 -19.85 -8.69
N ARG A 464 15.85 -19.27 -7.85
CA ARG A 464 17.21 -19.78 -7.67
C ARG A 464 17.24 -21.14 -6.97
N LEU A 465 16.43 -21.32 -5.94
CA LEU A 465 16.31 -22.60 -5.23
C LEU A 465 15.77 -23.68 -6.17
N ALA A 466 14.72 -23.36 -6.94
CA ALA A 466 14.14 -24.27 -7.93
C ALA A 466 15.13 -24.62 -9.05
N ALA A 467 15.82 -23.64 -9.62
CA ALA A 467 16.81 -23.85 -10.68
C ALA A 467 17.98 -24.73 -10.21
N ARG A 468 18.37 -24.63 -8.94
CA ARG A 468 19.40 -25.46 -8.31
C ARG A 468 18.86 -26.78 -7.75
N ARG A 469 17.55 -27.01 -7.78
CA ARG A 469 16.86 -28.17 -7.19
C ARG A 469 17.19 -28.36 -5.71
N LEU A 470 17.29 -27.26 -4.97
CA LEU A 470 17.50 -27.30 -3.54
C LEU A 470 16.18 -27.58 -2.81
N PRO A 471 16.15 -28.47 -1.81
CA PRO A 471 14.97 -28.68 -0.99
C PRO A 471 14.70 -27.40 -0.19
N ALA A 472 13.50 -26.86 -0.36
CA ALA A 472 13.06 -25.64 0.32
C ALA A 472 11.53 -25.63 0.46
N PRO A 473 10.98 -24.94 1.47
CA PRO A 473 9.54 -24.72 1.55
C PRO A 473 9.11 -23.76 0.43
N PHE A 474 8.10 -24.16 -0.34
CA PHE A 474 7.43 -23.32 -1.33
C PHE A 474 5.98 -23.09 -0.93
N ARG A 475 5.47 -21.88 -1.15
CA ARG A 475 4.05 -21.57 -0.99
C ARG A 475 3.33 -21.73 -2.33
N GLY A 476 2.43 -22.70 -2.41
CA GLY A 476 1.60 -22.96 -3.59
C GLY A 476 0.15 -22.54 -3.36
N LEU A 477 -0.51 -22.06 -4.42
CA LEU A 477 -1.96 -21.89 -4.48
C LEU A 477 -2.46 -22.82 -5.59
N GLU A 478 -3.30 -23.79 -5.26
CA GLU A 478 -3.97 -24.60 -6.29
C GLU A 478 -4.90 -23.69 -7.12
N ARG A 479 -4.79 -23.83 -8.44
CA ARG A 479 -5.55 -23.04 -9.42
C ARG A 479 -6.88 -23.66 -9.75
#